data_AF-G9QVW6-F1
#
_entry.id   AF-G9QVW6-F1
#
_cell.length_a   1.000
_cell.length_b   1.000
_cell.length_c   1.000
_cell.angle_alpha   90.00
_cell.angle_beta   90.00
_cell.angle_gamma   90.00
#
_symmetry.space_group_name_H-M   'P 1'
#
loop_
_entity.id
_entity.type
_entity.pdbx_description
1 polymer ?
#
loop_
_entity_poly.entity_id
_entity_poly.type
_entity_poly.pdbx_seq_one_letter_code
_entity_poly.pdbx_strand_id
1 'polypeptide(L)'
;MGGEVINALNIVGFDSCNLAPEILGEILQGGADKVRECGGVIVGGHTIETQQMYYGLSATGKVDPKNFWANNTAEVGNVLILTKPLGSGILSTAIKADLLSMEQINEVAGIMAQLNFYALKALSGIKVYAATDVTGFGFLGHLSEMLNDKISFNVFEKDVPVIASAKEFADMGIIPEGSYKNREFTKHFVSKEADILLYDAQTSGGLLLAVSENDASLALKRLKEAGYERSAIIAQTIQKGEFDIFLN
;
A
#
# COMPACT_ATOMS: atom_id res chain seq x y z
N MET A 1 2.67 -10.35 4.72
CA MET A 1 2.65 -11.35 5.81
C MET A 1 1.65 -12.49 5.63
N GLY A 2 0.44 -12.28 5.08
CA GLY A 2 -0.49 -13.41 4.86
C GLY A 2 -1.33 -13.84 6.07
N GLY A 3 -1.38 -13.02 7.13
CA GLY A 3 -2.01 -13.38 8.40
C GLY A 3 -3.47 -12.91 8.54
N GLU A 4 -4.19 -13.59 9.44
CA GLU A 4 -5.54 -13.24 9.87
C GLU A 4 -5.47 -12.35 11.13
N VAL A 5 -6.26 -11.28 11.15
CA VAL A 5 -6.38 -10.40 12.32
C VAL A 5 -7.23 -11.08 13.39
N ILE A 6 -6.79 -11.01 14.66
CA ILE A 6 -7.53 -11.53 15.82
C ILE A 6 -8.16 -10.37 16.59
N ASN A 7 -7.34 -9.40 17.00
CA ASN A 7 -7.79 -8.27 17.79
C ASN A 7 -6.93 -7.03 17.51
N ALA A 8 -7.42 -5.88 17.96
CA ALA A 8 -6.65 -4.64 17.99
C ALA A 8 -6.96 -3.78 19.22
N LEU A 9 -6.01 -2.91 19.56
CA LEU A 9 -6.11 -1.88 20.59
C LEU A 9 -5.99 -0.49 19.96
N ASN A 10 -6.87 0.43 20.34
CA ASN A 10 -6.79 1.82 19.90
C ASN A 10 -5.58 2.53 20.51
N ILE A 11 -4.92 3.37 19.70
CA ILE A 11 -3.90 4.32 20.13
C ILE A 11 -4.36 5.70 19.66
N VAL A 12 -4.69 6.58 20.60
CA VAL A 12 -5.35 7.85 20.32
C VAL A 12 -4.64 9.01 21.00
N GLY A 13 -4.34 10.05 20.23
CA GLY A 13 -4.09 11.39 20.71
C GLY A 13 -5.19 12.32 20.21
N PHE A 14 -5.96 12.93 21.10
CA PHE A 14 -7.11 13.75 20.74
C PHE A 14 -7.11 15.11 21.45
N ASP A 15 -7.53 16.15 20.75
CA ASP A 15 -7.62 17.50 21.28
C ASP A 15 -9.01 17.74 21.91
N SER A 16 -9.20 17.21 23.11
CA SER A 16 -10.47 17.38 23.86
C SER A 16 -10.77 18.81 24.27
N CYS A 17 -9.78 19.71 24.22
CA CYS A 17 -9.97 21.13 24.52
C CYS A 17 -10.67 21.87 23.37
N ASN A 18 -10.35 21.51 22.12
CA ASN A 18 -10.83 22.25 20.94
C ASN A 18 -11.85 21.48 20.09
N LEU A 19 -11.97 20.16 20.27
CA LEU A 19 -12.84 19.31 19.44
C LEU A 19 -13.89 18.59 20.27
N ALA A 20 -15.07 18.48 19.67
CA ALA A 20 -16.22 17.85 20.30
C ALA A 20 -16.00 16.32 20.43
N PRO A 21 -16.39 15.69 21.56
CA PRO A 21 -16.22 14.25 21.78
C PRO A 21 -16.86 13.37 20.69
N GLU A 22 -17.89 13.86 20.02
CA GLU A 22 -18.57 13.18 18.93
C GLU A 22 -17.61 12.90 17.76
N ILE A 23 -16.66 13.80 17.49
CA ILE A 23 -15.63 13.62 16.44
C ILE A 23 -14.75 12.42 16.78
N LEU A 24 -14.35 12.29 18.05
CA LEU A 24 -13.61 11.11 18.51
C LEU A 24 -14.45 9.84 18.36
N GLY A 25 -15.75 9.92 18.68
CA GLY A 25 -16.70 8.83 18.46
C GLY A 25 -16.70 8.31 17.02
N GLU A 26 -16.77 9.21 16.03
CA GLU A 26 -16.73 8.86 14.61
C GLU A 26 -15.40 8.22 14.18
N ILE A 27 -14.26 8.74 14.66
CA ILE A 27 -12.93 8.16 14.39
C ILE A 27 -12.85 6.73 14.93
N LEU A 28 -13.27 6.52 16.18
CA LEU A 28 -13.26 5.21 16.83
C LEU A 28 -14.23 4.24 16.15
N GLN A 29 -15.39 4.73 15.72
CA GLN A 29 -16.38 3.93 14.99
C GLN A 29 -15.83 3.45 13.65
N GLY A 30 -15.22 4.34 12.86
CA GLY A 30 -14.60 3.97 11.59
C GLY A 30 -13.50 2.91 11.75
N GLY A 31 -12.66 3.06 12.79
CA GLY A 31 -11.66 2.06 13.16
C GLY A 31 -12.26 0.71 13.55
N ALA A 32 -13.28 0.73 14.41
CA ALA A 32 -13.98 -0.47 14.84
C ALA A 32 -14.67 -1.19 13.67
N ASP A 33 -15.24 -0.45 12.73
CA ASP A 33 -15.87 -1.01 11.54
C ASP A 33 -14.87 -1.70 10.62
N LYS A 34 -13.69 -1.12 10.40
CA LYS A 34 -12.63 -1.76 9.60
C LYS A 34 -12.04 -2.99 10.28
N VAL A 35 -11.87 -2.99 11.60
CA VAL A 35 -11.41 -4.19 12.33
C VAL A 35 -12.47 -5.29 12.29
N ARG A 36 -13.75 -4.95 12.43
CA ARG A 36 -14.85 -5.91 12.31
C ARG A 36 -14.94 -6.52 10.91
N GLU A 37 -14.71 -5.72 9.87
CA GLU A 37 -14.76 -6.15 8.47
C GLU A 37 -13.78 -7.31 8.18
N CYS A 38 -12.59 -7.32 8.78
CA CYS A 38 -11.65 -8.44 8.65
C CYS A 38 -11.81 -9.53 9.73
N GLY A 39 -12.90 -9.51 10.50
CA GLY A 39 -13.23 -10.51 11.51
C GLY A 39 -12.51 -10.33 12.85
N GLY A 40 -11.77 -9.23 13.03
CA GLY A 40 -11.13 -8.89 14.30
C GLY A 40 -12.09 -8.21 15.28
N VAL A 41 -11.60 -8.00 16.51
CA VAL A 41 -12.32 -7.26 17.55
C VAL A 41 -11.44 -6.19 18.19
N ILE A 42 -12.00 -5.00 18.43
CA ILE A 42 -11.37 -3.99 19.28
C ILE A 42 -11.54 -4.41 20.74
N VAL A 43 -10.44 -4.63 21.46
CA VAL A 43 -10.46 -5.11 22.86
C VAL A 43 -10.13 -4.03 23.89
N GLY A 44 -10.03 -2.78 23.44
CA GLY A 44 -9.73 -1.62 24.28
C GLY A 44 -8.80 -0.64 23.56
N GLY A 45 -8.04 0.12 24.34
CA GLY A 45 -7.05 1.04 23.82
C GLY A 45 -6.60 2.06 24.86
N HIS A 46 -5.82 3.03 24.42
CA HIS A 46 -5.36 4.13 25.23
C HIS A 46 -5.51 5.46 24.50
N THR A 47 -6.02 6.46 25.21
CA THR A 47 -6.21 7.83 24.71
C THR A 47 -5.44 8.79 25.59
N ILE A 48 -4.69 9.70 24.96
CA ILE A 48 -4.07 10.84 25.63
C ILE A 48 -4.60 12.15 25.05
N GLU A 49 -4.60 13.19 25.86
CA GLU A 49 -4.91 14.55 25.43
C GLU A 49 -3.70 15.19 24.74
N THR A 50 -3.90 15.74 23.54
CA THR A 50 -2.83 16.41 22.77
C THR A 50 -3.43 17.27 21.66
N GLN A 51 -2.80 18.41 21.37
CA GLN A 51 -3.16 19.24 20.21
C GLN A 51 -2.79 18.57 18.88
N GLN A 52 -1.70 17.79 18.86
CA GLN A 52 -1.32 17.04 17.68
C GLN A 52 -2.10 15.73 17.65
N MET A 53 -3.20 15.72 16.91
CA MET A 53 -4.05 14.53 16.79
C MET A 53 -3.36 13.39 16.05
N TYR A 54 -3.54 12.19 16.56
CA TYR A 54 -3.18 10.97 15.87
C TYR A 54 -4.12 9.84 16.28
N TYR A 55 -4.33 8.92 15.35
CA TYR A 55 -5.13 7.73 15.56
C TYR A 55 -4.44 6.55 14.88
N GLY A 56 -4.42 5.41 15.57
CA GLY A 56 -3.86 4.18 15.05
C GLY A 56 -4.29 2.97 15.86
N LEU A 57 -3.82 1.80 15.44
CA LEU A 57 -4.13 0.52 16.05
C LEU A 57 -2.85 -0.25 16.33
N SER A 58 -2.77 -0.90 17.49
CA SER A 58 -1.90 -2.04 17.69
C SER A 58 -2.69 -3.30 17.37
N ALA A 59 -2.33 -4.03 16.32
CA ALA A 59 -3.06 -5.20 15.85
C ALA A 59 -2.30 -6.50 16.15
N THR A 60 -3.04 -7.52 16.59
CA THR A 60 -2.52 -8.89 16.76
C THR A 60 -3.15 -9.78 15.72
N GLY A 61 -2.32 -10.54 15.00
CA GLY A 61 -2.75 -11.53 14.02
C GLY A 61 -2.06 -12.87 14.19
N LYS A 62 -2.54 -13.87 13.45
CA LYS A 62 -1.95 -15.21 13.37
C LYS A 62 -1.73 -15.59 11.91
N VAL A 63 -0.72 -16.40 11.66
CA VAL A 63 -0.45 -16.98 10.34
C VAL A 63 0.16 -18.35 10.55
N ASP A 64 -0.22 -19.33 9.72
CA ASP A 64 0.50 -20.59 9.66
C ASP A 64 1.91 -20.28 9.13
N PRO A 65 3.00 -20.68 9.82
CA PRO A 65 4.36 -20.45 9.35
C PRO A 65 4.63 -20.92 7.91
N LYS A 66 3.91 -21.95 7.44
CA LYS A 66 4.02 -22.44 6.05
C LYS A 66 3.38 -21.50 5.02
N ASN A 67 2.46 -20.66 5.46
CA ASN A 67 1.73 -19.69 4.64
C ASN A 67 2.18 -18.25 4.91
N PHE A 68 3.28 -18.05 5.65
CA PHE A 68 3.84 -16.73 5.89
C PHE A 68 4.40 -16.14 4.60
N TRP A 69 3.93 -14.95 4.23
CA TRP A 69 4.47 -14.21 3.09
C TRP A 69 5.58 -13.28 3.56
N ALA A 70 6.81 -13.71 3.39
CA ALA A 70 8.01 -12.88 3.52
C ALA A 70 8.11 -11.89 2.35
N ASN A 71 8.85 -10.79 2.52
CA ASN A 71 9.00 -9.77 1.48
C ASN A 71 10.17 -10.05 0.51
N ASN A 72 11.20 -10.78 0.94
CA ASN A 72 12.47 -10.94 0.21
C ASN A 72 12.71 -12.34 -0.40
N THR A 73 11.64 -13.13 -0.56
CA THR A 73 11.71 -14.54 -1.00
C THR A 73 11.26 -14.76 -2.44
N ALA A 74 11.20 -13.67 -3.23
CA ALA A 74 10.90 -13.76 -4.65
C ALA A 74 12.03 -14.49 -5.40
N GLU A 75 11.64 -15.27 -6.41
CA GLU A 75 12.52 -16.08 -7.24
C GLU A 75 12.48 -15.59 -8.69
N VAL A 76 13.58 -15.78 -9.44
CA VAL A 76 13.66 -15.43 -10.87
C VAL A 76 12.48 -16.03 -11.64
N GLY A 77 11.83 -15.21 -12.48
CA GLY A 77 10.66 -15.58 -13.27
C GLY A 77 9.32 -15.36 -12.56
N ASN A 78 9.30 -15.00 -11.28
CA ASN A 78 8.08 -14.51 -10.63
C ASN A 78 7.61 -13.20 -11.27
N VAL A 79 6.29 -13.03 -11.33
CA VAL A 79 5.59 -11.84 -11.81
C VAL A 79 5.05 -11.07 -10.62
N LEU A 80 5.15 -9.74 -10.67
CA LEU A 80 4.68 -8.86 -9.61
C LEU A 80 3.34 -8.23 -9.95
N ILE A 81 2.41 -8.31 -8.99
CA ILE A 81 1.08 -7.70 -9.06
C ILE A 81 0.99 -6.62 -7.99
N LEU A 82 0.58 -5.41 -8.38
CA LEU A 82 0.20 -4.34 -7.46
C LEU A 82 -1.32 -4.30 -7.34
N THR A 83 -1.87 -4.33 -6.12
CA THR A 83 -3.33 -4.48 -5.93
C THR A 83 -4.11 -3.16 -5.89
N LYS A 84 -3.47 -2.03 -5.62
CA LYS A 84 -4.12 -0.70 -5.58
C LYS A 84 -3.30 0.31 -6.38
N PRO A 85 -3.94 1.34 -6.96
CA PRO A 85 -3.22 2.37 -7.69
C PRO A 85 -2.35 3.22 -6.76
N LEU A 86 -1.31 3.84 -7.33
CA LEU A 86 -0.48 4.84 -6.65
C LEU A 86 -1.11 6.25 -6.73
N GLY A 87 -0.60 7.16 -5.90
CA GLY A 87 -0.92 8.59 -5.95
C GLY A 87 -1.65 9.15 -4.71
N SER A 88 -1.88 8.33 -3.67
CA SER A 88 -2.60 8.78 -2.47
C SER A 88 -1.85 9.87 -1.69
N GLY A 89 -0.51 9.93 -1.74
CA GLY A 89 0.29 10.95 -1.06
C GLY A 89 0.14 12.32 -1.72
N ILE A 90 0.21 12.35 -3.05
CA ILE A 90 -0.07 13.55 -3.86
C ILE A 90 -1.48 14.04 -3.61
N LEU A 91 -2.48 13.16 -3.69
CA LEU A 91 -3.88 13.56 -3.45
C LEU A 91 -4.11 14.02 -2.00
N SER A 92 -3.49 13.39 -1.02
CA SER A 92 -3.53 13.86 0.38
C SER A 92 -2.94 15.25 0.54
N THR A 93 -1.91 15.59 -0.24
CA THR A 93 -1.30 16.93 -0.25
C THR A 93 -2.24 17.95 -0.90
N ALA A 94 -2.89 17.57 -2.00
CA ALA A 94 -3.86 18.41 -2.68
C ALA A 94 -5.15 18.60 -1.85
N ILE A 95 -5.55 17.62 -1.01
CA ILE A 95 -6.62 17.77 0.00
C ILE A 95 -6.26 18.85 1.00
N LYS A 96 -5.04 18.84 1.54
CA LYS A 96 -4.56 19.86 2.50
C LYS A 96 -4.50 21.27 1.90
N ALA A 97 -4.44 21.36 0.57
CA ALA A 97 -4.45 22.61 -0.17
C ALA A 97 -5.85 23.01 -0.67
N ASP A 98 -6.91 22.28 -0.28
CA ASP A 98 -8.29 22.48 -0.70
C ASP A 98 -8.49 22.48 -2.23
N LEU A 99 -7.73 21.64 -2.95
CA LEU A 99 -7.74 21.59 -4.42
C LEU A 99 -8.63 20.48 -5.01
N LEU A 100 -9.02 19.49 -4.21
CA LEU A 100 -9.82 18.35 -4.68
C LEU A 100 -11.32 18.63 -4.62
N SER A 101 -12.06 18.08 -5.59
CA SER A 101 -13.51 17.95 -5.47
C SER A 101 -13.89 16.87 -4.45
N MET A 102 -15.10 16.94 -3.90
CA MET A 102 -15.61 15.89 -3.00
C MET A 102 -15.63 14.49 -3.65
N GLU A 103 -15.81 14.40 -4.96
CA GLU A 103 -15.74 13.14 -5.69
C GLU A 103 -14.33 12.54 -5.64
N GLN A 104 -13.30 13.36 -5.89
CA GLN A 104 -11.90 12.94 -5.82
C GLN A 104 -11.48 12.57 -4.39
N ILE A 105 -11.98 13.30 -3.38
CA ILE A 105 -11.76 12.98 -1.96
C ILE A 105 -12.36 11.61 -1.64
N ASN A 106 -13.60 11.36 -2.05
CA ASN A 106 -14.28 10.09 -1.81
C ASN A 106 -13.59 8.93 -2.54
N GLU A 107 -13.08 9.16 -3.76
CA GLU A 107 -12.31 8.15 -4.51
C GLU A 107 -11.05 7.74 -3.75
N VAL A 108 -10.19 8.70 -3.38
CA VAL A 108 -8.93 8.37 -2.68
C VAL A 108 -9.19 7.81 -1.29
N ALA A 109 -10.18 8.33 -0.56
CA ALA A 109 -10.58 7.78 0.73
C ALA A 109 -11.09 6.34 0.60
N GLY A 110 -11.87 6.03 -0.44
CA GLY A 110 -12.34 4.67 -0.73
C GLY A 110 -11.20 3.71 -1.01
N ILE A 111 -10.20 4.12 -1.80
CA ILE A 111 -9.00 3.32 -2.09
C ILE A 111 -8.21 3.05 -0.80
N MET A 112 -8.00 4.07 0.03
CA MET A 112 -7.28 3.92 1.32
C MET A 112 -8.07 3.06 2.32
N ALA A 113 -9.40 3.16 2.35
CA ALA A 113 -10.26 2.41 3.25
C ALA A 113 -10.44 0.94 2.87
N GLN A 114 -10.23 0.57 1.60
CA GLN A 114 -10.31 -0.83 1.15
C GLN A 114 -9.26 -1.69 1.86
N LEU A 115 -9.68 -2.74 2.56
CA LEU A 115 -8.73 -3.62 3.25
C LEU A 115 -7.91 -4.47 2.28
N ASN A 116 -6.63 -4.71 2.61
CA ASN A 116 -5.79 -5.70 1.94
C ASN A 116 -6.17 -7.16 2.31
N PHE A 117 -7.11 -7.33 3.25
CA PHE A 117 -7.64 -8.63 3.68
C PHE A 117 -8.25 -9.46 2.56
N TYR A 118 -8.95 -8.83 1.60
CA TYR A 118 -9.63 -9.53 0.52
C TYR A 118 -8.64 -10.28 -0.40
N ALA A 119 -7.40 -9.81 -0.50
CA ALA A 119 -6.35 -10.45 -1.29
C ALA A 119 -5.99 -11.83 -0.73
N LEU A 120 -6.04 -12.03 0.59
CA LEU A 120 -5.77 -13.34 1.22
C LEU A 120 -6.73 -14.40 0.70
N LYS A 121 -8.02 -14.07 0.67
CA LYS A 121 -9.07 -14.98 0.17
C LYS A 121 -8.97 -15.16 -1.34
N ALA A 122 -8.74 -14.06 -2.09
CA ALA A 122 -8.62 -14.10 -3.54
C ALA A 122 -7.48 -15.02 -4.02
N LEU A 123 -6.38 -15.06 -3.27
CA LEU A 123 -5.19 -15.84 -3.62
C LEU A 123 -5.14 -17.21 -2.94
N SER A 124 -6.25 -17.67 -2.35
CA SER A 124 -6.31 -19.01 -1.78
C SER A 124 -5.96 -20.08 -2.82
N GLY A 125 -5.00 -20.94 -2.45
CA GLY A 125 -4.47 -22.00 -3.32
C GLY A 125 -3.41 -21.53 -4.34
N ILE A 126 -3.07 -20.24 -4.40
CA ILE A 126 -1.98 -19.71 -5.21
C ILE A 126 -0.78 -19.47 -4.31
N LYS A 127 0.41 -19.95 -4.73
CA LYS A 127 1.65 -19.68 -4.00
C LYS A 127 2.07 -18.23 -4.22
N VAL A 128 2.03 -17.45 -3.14
CA VAL A 128 2.67 -16.12 -3.09
C VAL A 128 4.10 -16.33 -2.64
N TYR A 129 5.05 -16.03 -3.52
CA TYR A 129 6.48 -16.21 -3.27
C TYR A 129 7.01 -15.11 -2.35
N ALA A 130 6.56 -13.88 -2.55
CA ALA A 130 6.87 -12.77 -1.69
C ALA A 130 5.74 -11.75 -1.67
N ALA A 131 5.63 -11.00 -0.58
CA ALA A 131 4.66 -9.93 -0.48
C ALA A 131 5.12 -8.81 0.45
N THR A 132 4.86 -7.58 0.05
CA THR A 132 4.88 -6.40 0.93
C THR A 132 3.65 -5.53 0.68
N ASP A 133 3.39 -4.55 1.53
CA ASP A 133 2.42 -3.48 1.30
C ASP A 133 3.14 -2.20 0.88
N VAL A 134 2.56 -1.46 -0.07
CA VAL A 134 3.13 -0.18 -0.53
C VAL A 134 2.59 0.92 0.35
N THR A 135 3.45 1.50 1.20
CA THR A 135 3.10 2.57 2.14
C THR A 135 4.04 3.79 2.02
N GLY A 136 4.56 4.31 3.13
CA GLY A 136 5.24 5.62 3.19
C GLY A 136 6.53 5.71 2.38
N PHE A 137 7.19 4.59 2.08
CA PHE A 137 8.41 4.55 1.25
C PHE A 137 8.13 4.58 -0.26
N GLY A 138 6.86 4.60 -0.65
CA GLY A 138 6.45 4.56 -2.05
C GLY A 138 6.72 3.21 -2.71
N PHE A 139 6.32 3.10 -3.98
CA PHE A 139 6.41 1.84 -4.72
C PHE A 139 7.86 1.36 -4.85
N LEU A 140 8.78 2.23 -5.27
CA LEU A 140 10.18 1.85 -5.47
C LEU A 140 10.93 1.58 -4.16
N GLY A 141 10.56 2.26 -3.06
CA GLY A 141 11.14 1.98 -1.75
C GLY A 141 10.77 0.57 -1.29
N HIS A 142 9.48 0.23 -1.34
CA HIS A 142 9.00 -1.11 -0.99
C HIS A 142 9.49 -2.21 -1.94
N LEU A 143 9.59 -1.91 -3.24
CA LEU A 143 10.17 -2.85 -4.20
C LEU A 143 11.65 -3.14 -3.89
N SER A 144 12.42 -2.14 -3.43
CA SER A 144 13.81 -2.34 -3.02
C SER A 144 13.95 -3.27 -1.80
N GLU A 145 13.00 -3.25 -0.87
CA GLU A 145 12.99 -4.16 0.28
C GLU A 145 12.69 -5.62 -0.09
N MET A 146 12.12 -5.85 -1.28
CA MET A 146 11.84 -7.19 -1.81
C MET A 146 13.03 -7.83 -2.53
N LEU A 147 14.12 -7.08 -2.75
CA LEU A 147 15.33 -7.59 -3.39
C LEU A 147 16.01 -8.67 -2.54
N ASN A 148 16.78 -9.53 -3.21
CA ASN A 148 17.73 -10.45 -2.60
C ASN A 148 18.95 -10.63 -3.51
N ASP A 149 19.90 -11.45 -3.08
CA ASP A 149 21.20 -11.64 -3.76
C ASP A 149 21.08 -12.23 -5.18
N LYS A 150 19.92 -12.78 -5.55
CA LYS A 150 19.72 -13.53 -6.81
C LYS A 150 18.93 -12.78 -7.86
N ILE A 151 18.21 -11.73 -7.49
CA ILE A 151 17.20 -11.11 -8.36
C ILE A 151 17.43 -9.62 -8.57
N SER A 152 17.00 -9.17 -9.75
CA SER A 152 16.64 -7.77 -10.03
C SER A 152 15.17 -7.73 -10.45
N PHE A 153 14.56 -6.55 -10.41
CA PHE A 153 13.21 -6.34 -10.92
C PHE A 153 13.24 -5.66 -12.29
N ASN A 154 12.41 -6.11 -13.20
CA ASN A 154 12.11 -5.45 -14.47
C ASN A 154 10.70 -4.87 -14.39
N VAL A 155 10.58 -3.56 -14.18
CA VAL A 155 9.32 -2.84 -13.98
C VAL A 155 8.80 -2.31 -15.32
N PHE A 156 7.51 -2.52 -15.56
CA PHE A 156 6.76 -1.98 -16.70
C PHE A 156 6.11 -0.66 -16.27
N GLU A 157 6.81 0.46 -16.42
CA GLU A 157 6.40 1.74 -15.83
C GLU A 157 5.00 2.18 -16.29
N LYS A 158 4.67 1.91 -17.54
CA LYS A 158 3.39 2.28 -18.14
C LYS A 158 2.21 1.46 -17.62
N ASP A 159 2.48 0.28 -17.06
CA ASP A 159 1.45 -0.62 -16.54
C ASP A 159 1.20 -0.41 -15.04
N VAL A 160 2.03 0.41 -14.36
CA VAL A 160 1.83 0.77 -12.96
C VAL A 160 0.53 1.57 -12.83
N PRO A 161 -0.48 1.06 -12.10
CA PRO A 161 -1.76 1.75 -11.96
C PRO A 161 -1.59 2.99 -11.10
N VAL A 162 -2.11 4.12 -11.58
CA VAL A 162 -2.08 5.42 -10.90
C VAL A 162 -3.47 6.03 -10.88
N ILE A 163 -3.84 6.73 -9.82
CA ILE A 163 -5.07 7.51 -9.77
C ILE A 163 -4.93 8.70 -10.73
N ALA A 164 -5.84 8.85 -11.70
CA ALA A 164 -5.72 9.87 -12.75
C ALA A 164 -5.48 11.29 -12.21
N SER A 165 -6.26 11.70 -11.21
CA SER A 165 -6.11 12.99 -10.54
C SER A 165 -4.74 13.18 -9.87
N ALA A 166 -4.09 12.11 -9.41
CA ALA A 166 -2.76 12.20 -8.83
C ALA A 166 -1.72 12.60 -9.88
N LYS A 167 -1.85 12.11 -11.12
CA LYS A 167 -0.96 12.52 -12.23
C LYS A 167 -1.14 14.01 -12.54
N GLU A 168 -2.39 14.47 -12.63
CA GLU A 168 -2.72 15.87 -12.90
C GLU A 168 -2.11 16.80 -11.85
N PHE A 169 -2.27 16.50 -10.57
CA PHE A 169 -1.71 17.31 -9.48
C PHE A 169 -0.18 17.22 -9.41
N ALA A 170 0.41 16.07 -9.69
CA ALA A 170 1.87 15.94 -9.79
C ALA A 170 2.44 16.83 -10.91
N ASP A 171 1.77 16.88 -12.07
CA ASP A 171 2.16 17.73 -13.21
C ASP A 171 2.05 19.23 -12.88
N MET A 172 1.16 19.60 -11.96
CA MET A 172 1.07 20.96 -11.40
C MET A 172 2.12 21.25 -10.32
N GLY A 173 2.95 20.27 -9.95
CA GLY A 173 3.99 20.41 -8.92
C GLY A 173 3.50 20.18 -7.49
N ILE A 174 2.27 19.67 -7.29
CA ILE A 174 1.74 19.33 -5.97
C ILE A 174 2.29 17.97 -5.55
N ILE A 175 3.48 17.98 -4.96
CA ILE A 175 4.22 16.76 -4.60
C ILE A 175 4.63 16.86 -3.11
N PRO A 176 4.31 15.85 -2.28
CA PRO A 176 4.74 15.87 -0.89
C PRO A 176 6.25 15.74 -0.76
N GLU A 177 6.83 16.37 0.27
CA GLU A 177 8.26 16.31 0.56
C GLU A 177 8.78 14.86 0.68
N GLY A 178 7.94 13.97 1.22
CA GLY A 178 8.25 12.54 1.34
C GLY A 178 8.61 11.87 0.02
N SER A 179 7.98 12.25 -1.09
CA SER A 179 8.26 11.67 -2.41
C SER A 179 9.68 12.00 -2.89
N TYR A 180 10.16 13.22 -2.62
CA TYR A 180 11.54 13.58 -2.93
C TYR A 180 12.54 12.82 -2.07
N LYS A 181 12.25 12.60 -0.78
CA LYS A 181 13.09 11.77 0.10
C LYS A 181 13.14 10.31 -0.38
N ASN A 182 12.01 9.76 -0.81
CA ASN A 182 11.93 8.42 -1.38
C ASN A 182 12.73 8.32 -2.70
N ARG A 183 12.67 9.34 -3.57
CA ARG A 183 13.52 9.43 -4.76
C ARG A 183 15.01 9.41 -4.42
N GLU A 184 15.43 10.25 -3.47
CA GLU A 184 16.83 10.30 -3.04
C GLU A 184 17.33 8.98 -2.45
N PHE A 185 16.48 8.26 -1.71
CA PHE A 185 16.79 6.94 -1.17
C PHE A 185 16.93 5.88 -2.28
N THR A 186 16.01 5.89 -3.25
CA THR A 186 15.89 4.83 -4.26
C THR A 186 16.76 5.02 -5.51
N LYS A 187 17.33 6.21 -5.73
CA LYS A 187 18.11 6.54 -6.94
C LYS A 187 19.27 5.59 -7.25
N HIS A 188 19.82 4.91 -6.23
CA HIS A 188 20.93 3.98 -6.39
C HIS A 188 20.49 2.57 -6.80
N PHE A 189 19.21 2.25 -6.68
CA PHE A 189 18.65 0.95 -7.05
C PHE A 189 18.17 0.93 -8.51
N VAL A 190 17.73 2.07 -9.04
CA VAL A 190 17.04 2.18 -10.33
C VAL A 190 17.99 2.43 -11.49
N SER A 191 17.63 1.92 -12.67
CA SER A 191 18.42 2.08 -13.91
C SER A 191 18.35 3.49 -14.53
N LYS A 192 17.33 4.28 -14.18
CA LYS A 192 17.11 5.68 -14.64
C LYS A 192 16.22 6.42 -13.64
N GLU A 193 16.07 7.73 -13.79
CA GLU A 193 15.09 8.49 -13.00
C GLU A 193 13.66 8.08 -13.41
N ALA A 194 12.84 7.73 -12.42
CA ALA A 194 11.44 7.33 -12.61
C ALA A 194 10.50 8.55 -12.53
N ASP A 195 9.24 8.35 -12.95
CA ASP A 195 8.17 9.31 -12.66
C ASP A 195 8.02 9.49 -11.14
N ILE A 196 7.77 10.73 -10.69
CA ILE A 196 7.61 11.08 -9.28
C ILE A 196 6.55 10.25 -8.56
N LEU A 197 5.54 9.77 -9.31
CA LEU A 197 4.46 8.91 -8.81
C LEU A 197 4.97 7.58 -8.25
N LEU A 198 6.08 7.04 -8.76
CA LEU A 198 6.66 5.79 -8.28
C LEU A 198 7.38 5.96 -6.93
N TYR A 199 7.69 7.20 -6.55
CA TYR A 199 8.26 7.56 -5.26
C TYR A 199 7.19 8.05 -4.27
N ASP A 200 5.95 8.26 -4.71
CA ASP A 200 4.89 8.85 -3.89
C ASP A 200 4.58 7.99 -2.66
N ALA A 201 4.60 8.62 -1.48
CA ALA A 201 4.29 7.97 -0.22
C ALA A 201 2.81 7.58 -0.20
N GLN A 202 2.51 6.28 -0.06
CA GLN A 202 1.14 5.80 -0.04
C GLN A 202 0.63 5.67 1.40
N THR A 203 -0.59 6.15 1.65
CA THR A 203 -1.31 5.85 2.90
C THR A 203 -2.24 4.68 2.65
N SER A 204 -2.10 3.59 3.40
CA SER A 204 -2.93 2.38 3.22
C SER A 204 -2.97 1.87 1.76
N GLY A 205 -1.80 1.82 1.12
CA GLY A 205 -1.67 1.37 -0.25
C GLY A 205 -1.91 -0.13 -0.43
N GLY A 206 -1.73 -0.59 -1.66
CA GLY A 206 -1.98 -1.98 -2.04
C GLY A 206 -0.88 -2.94 -1.59
N LEU A 207 -1.12 -4.22 -1.83
CA LEU A 207 -0.08 -5.23 -1.75
C LEU A 207 0.71 -5.26 -3.05
N LEU A 208 2.01 -5.49 -2.91
CA LEU A 208 2.92 -5.87 -3.99
C LEU A 208 3.25 -7.35 -3.81
N LEU A 209 2.84 -8.17 -4.78
CA LEU A 209 2.76 -9.61 -4.65
C LEU A 209 3.56 -10.30 -5.75
N ALA A 210 4.50 -11.17 -5.38
CA ALA A 210 5.23 -12.02 -6.31
C ALA A 210 4.55 -13.39 -6.44
N VAL A 211 4.14 -13.75 -7.66
CA VAL A 211 3.50 -15.04 -7.99
C VAL A 211 4.22 -15.71 -9.15
N SER A 212 3.95 -16.98 -9.40
CA SER A 212 4.49 -17.65 -10.59
C SER A 212 3.90 -17.04 -11.87
N GLU A 213 4.65 -17.06 -12.97
CA GLU A 213 4.14 -16.60 -14.28
C GLU A 213 2.87 -17.35 -14.69
N ASN A 214 2.81 -18.65 -14.43
CA ASN A 214 1.65 -19.50 -14.74
C ASN A 214 0.39 -19.11 -13.94
N ASP A 215 0.55 -18.64 -12.70
CA ASP A 215 -0.56 -18.24 -11.84
C ASP A 215 -0.93 -16.75 -12.00
N ALA A 216 -0.08 -15.94 -12.63
CA ALA A 216 -0.22 -14.48 -12.66
C ALA A 216 -1.58 -14.02 -13.22
N SER A 217 -2.02 -14.59 -14.34
CA SER A 217 -3.31 -14.23 -14.94
C SER A 217 -4.50 -14.63 -14.06
N LEU A 218 -4.42 -15.78 -13.41
CA LEU A 218 -5.48 -16.25 -12.49
C LEU A 218 -5.53 -15.40 -11.22
N ALA A 219 -4.36 -15.11 -10.64
CA ALA A 219 -4.21 -14.25 -9.47
C ALA A 219 -4.80 -12.86 -9.74
N LEU A 220 -4.40 -12.22 -10.85
CA LEU A 220 -4.91 -10.91 -11.26
C LEU A 220 -6.43 -10.91 -11.44
N LYS A 221 -6.97 -11.93 -12.13
CA LYS A 221 -8.42 -12.07 -12.31
C LYS A 221 -9.16 -12.16 -10.97
N ARG A 222 -8.69 -13.02 -10.05
CA ARG A 222 -9.33 -13.20 -8.73
C ARG A 222 -9.23 -11.95 -7.86
N LEU A 223 -8.12 -11.20 -7.95
CA LEU A 223 -7.97 -9.93 -7.25
C LEU A 223 -9.00 -8.90 -7.75
N LYS A 224 -9.18 -8.79 -9.07
CA LYS A 224 -10.22 -7.91 -9.65
C LYS A 224 -11.62 -8.33 -9.21
N GLU A 225 -11.94 -9.62 -9.24
CA GLU A 225 -13.21 -10.16 -8.76
C GLU A 225 -13.44 -9.92 -7.25
N ALA A 226 -12.36 -9.78 -6.47
CA ALA A 226 -12.41 -9.43 -5.05
C ALA A 226 -12.47 -7.91 -4.78
N GLY A 227 -12.61 -7.09 -5.83
CA GLY A 227 -12.75 -5.63 -5.73
C GLY A 227 -11.46 -4.84 -5.93
N TYR A 228 -10.32 -5.47 -6.20
CA TYR A 228 -9.08 -4.78 -6.59
C TYR A 228 -9.09 -4.49 -8.09
N GLU A 229 -10.06 -3.72 -8.57
CA GLU A 229 -10.33 -3.51 -9.99
C GLU A 229 -9.13 -2.96 -10.77
N ARG A 230 -8.36 -2.08 -10.12
CA ARG A 230 -7.16 -1.43 -10.67
C ARG A 230 -5.88 -2.21 -10.42
N SER A 231 -5.98 -3.46 -9.95
CA SER A 231 -4.80 -4.32 -9.86
C SER A 231 -4.20 -4.56 -11.24
N ALA A 232 -2.87 -4.64 -11.30
CA ALA A 232 -2.12 -4.82 -12.53
C ALA A 232 -0.86 -5.65 -12.30
N ILE A 233 -0.43 -6.36 -13.34
CA ILE A 233 0.91 -6.93 -13.42
C ILE A 233 1.86 -5.80 -13.79
N ILE A 234 2.85 -5.52 -12.96
CA ILE A 234 3.67 -4.29 -13.07
C ILE A 234 5.16 -4.56 -13.23
N ALA A 235 5.61 -5.80 -13.01
CA ALA A 235 7.02 -6.14 -13.13
C ALA A 235 7.23 -7.66 -13.21
N GLN A 236 8.45 -8.04 -13.58
CA GLN A 236 8.94 -9.41 -13.50
C GLN A 236 10.26 -9.44 -12.75
N THR A 237 10.49 -10.47 -11.95
CA THR A 237 11.80 -10.78 -11.39
C THR A 237 12.69 -11.40 -12.47
N ILE A 238 13.89 -10.89 -12.58
CA ILE A 238 14.91 -11.38 -13.51
C ILE A 238 16.16 -11.79 -12.73
N GLN A 239 17.06 -12.51 -13.39
CA GLN A 239 18.39 -12.79 -12.84
C GLN A 239 19.07 -11.47 -12.46
N LYS A 240 19.79 -11.47 -11.33
CA LYS A 240 20.54 -10.30 -10.86
C LYS A 240 21.33 -9.65 -11.99
N GLY A 241 21.05 -8.37 -12.24
CA GLY A 241 21.68 -7.56 -13.28
C GLY A 241 22.61 -6.48 -12.71
N GLU A 242 23.01 -5.55 -13.58
CA GLU A 242 23.83 -4.38 -13.20
C GLU A 242 23.08 -3.43 -12.25
N PHE A 243 21.77 -3.27 -12.46
CA PHE A 243 20.88 -2.51 -11.59
C PHE A 243 19.97 -3.45 -10.81
N ASP A 244 19.54 -2.99 -9.64
CA ASP A 244 18.58 -3.73 -8.82
C ASP A 244 17.16 -3.65 -9.40
N ILE A 245 16.80 -2.51 -9.96
CA ILE A 245 15.48 -2.23 -10.53
C ILE A 245 15.65 -1.59 -11.92
N PHE A 246 15.30 -2.33 -12.96
CA PHE A 246 15.20 -1.84 -14.33
C PHE A 246 13.82 -1.22 -14.55
N LEU A 247 13.79 -0.04 -15.14
CA LEU A 247 12.57 0.72 -15.45
C LEU A 247 12.37 0.78 -16.98
N ASN A 248 11.32 0.11 -17.48
CA ASN A 248 11.02 -0.05 -18.91
C ASN A 248 9.63 0.48 -19.31
#